data_AF-A0A3M3WY87-F1
#
_entry.id   AF-A0A3M3WY87-F1
#
_cell.length_a   1.000
_cell.length_b   1.000
_cell.length_c   1.000
_cell.angle_alpha   90.00
_cell.angle_beta   90.00
_cell.angle_gamma   90.00
#
_symmetry.space_group_name_H-M   'P 1'
#
loop_
_entity.id
_entity.type
_entity.pdbx_description
1 polymer ?
#
loop_
_entity_poly.entity_id
_entity_poly.type
_entity_poly.pdbx_seq_one_letter_code
_entity_poly.pdbx_strand_id
1 'polypeptide(L)'
;MNSDIDHVYLSDEESAQVCRAAKDLGIQDMDAIHGVTRDFRELSRQAREHKQQHGDLDGWLPTKPKPAGVGAELAGIEREARAKRREVLRDAGVVTVYLNAMQILAVLTGAVNDCMQDKGRPRAADLLRGCGVPASEVSKLASKGSKHIKAAWVALSQHAHVKEMGMHDVRNGRRDRSIQNGSLANAVAEIYELADRTKDRQRISKLEQRDKEREQRMAELEQRVAALEVGDNWKAIAERMRAEGASFGQIAIAVGKSKSTVVSHCKASAA
;
A
#
# COMPACT_ATOMS: atom_id res chain seq x y z
N MET A 1 -0.46 26.25 27.00
CA MET A 1 -1.36 26.41 28.15
C MET A 1 -1.56 25.05 28.75
N ASN A 2 -0.78 24.73 29.79
CA ASN A 2 -1.01 23.56 30.61
C ASN A 2 -2.29 23.84 31.40
N SER A 3 -3.39 23.22 31.01
CA SER A 3 -4.52 23.07 31.91
C SER A 3 -4.06 22.15 33.03
N ASP A 4 -3.75 22.74 34.18
CA ASP A 4 -3.70 22.02 35.45
C ASP A 4 -4.99 21.20 35.54
N ILE A 5 -4.84 19.88 35.48
CA ILE A 5 -5.93 18.96 35.75
C ILE A 5 -6.16 19.09 37.25
N ASP A 6 -7.11 19.92 37.65
CA ASP A 6 -7.62 19.91 39.02
C ASP A 6 -8.04 18.48 39.33
N HIS A 7 -7.22 17.78 40.09
CA HIS A 7 -7.55 16.46 40.60
C HIS A 7 -8.69 16.66 41.59
N VAL A 8 -9.92 16.48 41.13
CA VAL A 8 -11.10 16.48 42.00
C VAL A 8 -10.99 15.28 42.93
N TYR A 9 -10.59 15.56 44.17
CA TYR A 9 -10.57 14.56 45.23
C TYR A 9 -11.97 14.35 45.78
N LEU A 10 -12.31 13.08 46.01
CA LEU A 10 -13.51 12.72 46.76
C LEU A 10 -13.21 12.90 48.24
N SER A 11 -14.16 13.45 49.01
CA SER A 11 -14.09 13.44 50.47
C SER A 11 -14.18 12.01 51.00
N ASP A 12 -13.92 11.81 52.28
CA ASP A 12 -14.04 10.49 52.91
C ASP A 12 -15.48 9.97 52.86
N GLU A 13 -16.46 10.87 52.98
CA GLU A 13 -17.90 10.55 52.90
C GLU A 13 -18.31 10.15 51.47
N GLU A 14 -17.85 10.91 50.48
CA GLU A 14 -18.08 10.62 49.05
C GLU A 14 -17.37 9.32 48.63
N SER A 15 -16.17 9.08 49.14
CA SER A 15 -15.44 7.83 48.92
C SER A 15 -16.19 6.65 49.52
N ALA A 16 -16.78 6.81 50.71
CA ALA A 16 -17.65 5.81 51.32
C ALA A 16 -18.94 5.57 50.50
N GLN A 17 -19.51 6.62 49.89
CA GLN A 17 -20.65 6.51 48.99
C GLN A 17 -20.31 5.70 47.74
N VAL A 18 -19.13 5.93 47.13
CA VAL A 18 -18.62 5.12 46.01
C VAL A 18 -18.40 3.66 46.42
N CYS A 19 -17.86 3.41 47.62
CA CYS A 19 -17.69 2.05 48.14
C CYS A 19 -19.03 1.32 48.35
N ARG A 20 -20.07 2.01 48.83
CA ARG A 20 -21.42 1.43 48.97
C ARG A 20 -22.02 1.12 47.60
N ALA A 21 -21.95 2.09 46.68
CA ALA A 21 -22.37 1.91 45.29
C ALA A 21 -21.68 0.71 44.60
N ALA A 22 -20.38 0.52 44.84
CA ALA A 22 -19.63 -0.61 44.31
C ALA A 22 -20.19 -1.94 44.85
N LYS A 23 -20.45 -2.04 46.15
CA LYS A 23 -21.04 -3.22 46.79
C LYS A 23 -22.43 -3.54 46.24
N ASP A 24 -23.28 -2.52 46.09
CA ASP A 24 -24.64 -2.68 45.54
C ASP A 24 -24.63 -3.17 44.08
N LEU A 25 -23.61 -2.76 43.32
CA LEU A 25 -23.39 -3.23 41.95
C LEU A 25 -22.66 -4.58 41.87
N GLY A 26 -22.26 -5.18 43.00
CA GLY A 26 -21.48 -6.42 43.05
C GLY A 26 -20.05 -6.27 42.52
N ILE A 27 -19.51 -5.05 42.52
CA ILE A 27 -18.14 -4.72 42.13
C ILE A 27 -17.26 -4.91 43.36
N GLN A 28 -16.25 -5.77 43.26
CA GLN A 28 -15.22 -5.89 44.30
C GLN A 28 -14.34 -4.65 44.27
N ASP A 29 -14.02 -4.08 45.43
CA ASP A 29 -13.16 -2.91 45.56
C ASP A 29 -11.67 -3.26 45.42
N MET A 30 -11.28 -4.47 45.84
CA MET A 30 -9.91 -4.97 45.79
C MET A 30 -9.81 -6.37 45.16
N ASP A 31 -8.82 -6.57 44.30
CA ASP A 31 -8.37 -7.87 43.78
C ASP A 31 -7.01 -8.22 44.40
N ALA A 32 -6.84 -9.50 44.77
CA ALA A 32 -5.65 -10.02 45.43
C ALA A 32 -4.36 -9.85 44.60
N ILE A 33 -4.48 -9.69 43.28
CA ILE A 33 -3.34 -9.64 42.35
C ILE A 33 -2.99 -8.19 41.94
N HIS A 34 -3.97 -7.29 41.82
CA HIS A 34 -3.78 -5.96 41.20
C HIS A 34 -4.14 -4.77 42.11
N GLY A 35 -4.52 -5.01 43.37
CA GLY A 35 -5.03 -3.98 44.26
C GLY A 35 -6.43 -3.53 43.85
N VAL A 36 -6.70 -2.22 43.82
CA VAL A 36 -8.03 -1.69 43.49
C VAL A 36 -8.50 -2.20 42.12
N THR A 37 -9.68 -2.82 42.05
CA THR A 37 -10.18 -3.43 40.81
C THR A 37 -10.44 -2.37 39.73
N ARG A 38 -10.38 -2.78 38.46
CA ARG A 38 -10.65 -1.90 37.34
C ARG A 38 -12.06 -1.32 37.37
N ASP A 39 -13.05 -2.16 37.69
CA ASP A 39 -14.45 -1.75 37.75
C ASP A 39 -14.68 -0.72 38.86
N PHE A 40 -13.98 -0.88 39.99
CA PHE A 40 -14.00 0.11 41.06
C PHE A 40 -13.30 1.41 40.66
N ARG A 41 -12.18 1.37 39.92
CA ARG A 41 -11.51 2.57 39.39
C ARG A 41 -12.40 3.33 38.40
N GLU A 42 -13.11 2.60 37.54
CA GLU A 42 -14.04 3.19 36.57
C GLU A 42 -15.23 3.86 37.28
N LEU A 43 -15.80 3.18 38.28
CA LEU A 43 -16.86 3.71 39.12
C LEU A 43 -16.40 4.97 39.89
N SER A 44 -15.19 4.93 40.45
CA SER A 44 -14.57 6.08 41.12
C SER A 44 -14.33 7.24 40.16
N ARG A 45 -14.04 6.97 38.89
CA ARG A 45 -13.89 8.01 37.86
C ARG A 45 -15.23 8.65 37.53
N GLN A 46 -16.29 7.85 37.35
CA GLN A 46 -17.65 8.36 37.12
C GLN A 46 -18.12 9.27 38.27
N ALA A 47 -17.82 8.90 39.51
CA ALA A 47 -18.13 9.72 40.67
C ALA A 47 -17.39 11.08 40.63
N ARG A 48 -16.08 11.08 40.33
CA ARG A 48 -15.30 12.33 40.20
C ARG A 48 -15.78 13.21 39.05
N GLU A 49 -16.14 12.61 37.91
CA GLU A 49 -16.69 13.32 36.76
C GLU A 49 -18.05 13.97 37.12
N HIS A 50 -18.91 13.26 37.85
CA HIS A 50 -20.17 13.82 38.36
C HIS A 50 -19.92 14.97 39.33
N LYS A 51 -19.03 14.78 40.32
CA LYS A 51 -18.66 15.81 41.28
C LYS A 51 -18.07 17.05 40.60
N GLN A 52 -17.26 16.85 39.56
CA GLN A 52 -16.71 17.96 38.77
C GLN A 52 -17.80 18.77 38.06
N GLN A 53 -18.90 18.13 37.66
CA GLN A 53 -20.01 18.77 36.95
C GLN A 53 -21.05 19.39 37.88
N HIS A 54 -21.31 18.78 39.04
CA HIS A 54 -22.42 19.12 39.93
C HIS A 54 -21.99 19.68 41.29
N GLY A 55 -20.70 19.63 41.62
CA GLY A 55 -20.13 20.09 42.89
C GLY A 55 -20.11 19.02 43.98
N ASP A 56 -21.05 18.08 43.94
CA ASP A 56 -21.18 16.97 44.89
C ASP A 56 -21.60 15.64 44.20
N LEU A 57 -21.86 14.62 45.02
CA LEU A 57 -22.36 13.31 44.59
C LEU A 57 -23.87 13.14 44.85
N ASP A 58 -24.62 14.22 45.11
CA ASP A 58 -26.07 14.08 45.32
C ASP A 58 -26.77 13.75 44.00
N GLY A 59 -27.71 12.81 44.03
CA GLY A 59 -28.37 12.29 42.83
C GLY A 59 -27.48 11.46 41.89
N TRP A 60 -26.22 11.18 42.24
CA TRP A 60 -25.36 10.32 41.42
C TRP A 60 -25.85 8.87 41.41
N LEU A 61 -26.25 8.38 40.24
CA LEU A 61 -26.68 7.00 40.03
C LEU A 61 -25.55 6.17 39.40
N PRO A 62 -24.95 5.23 40.14
CA PRO A 62 -23.84 4.44 39.66
C PRO A 62 -24.31 3.46 38.57
N THR A 63 -23.61 3.43 37.44
CA THR A 63 -23.88 2.48 36.35
C THR A 63 -22.83 1.38 36.34
N LYS A 64 -23.24 0.12 36.16
CA LYS A 64 -22.24 -0.96 36.00
C LYS A 64 -21.36 -0.64 34.79
N PRO A 65 -20.03 -0.62 34.95
CA PRO A 65 -19.15 -0.47 33.82
C PRO A 65 -19.43 -1.62 32.84
N LYS A 66 -19.62 -1.29 31.56
CA LYS A 66 -19.82 -2.30 30.53
C LYS A 66 -18.58 -3.20 30.51
N PRO A 67 -18.74 -4.54 30.50
CA PRO A 67 -17.60 -5.44 30.41
C PRO A 67 -16.80 -5.05 29.16
N ALA A 68 -15.53 -4.74 29.35
CA ALA A 68 -14.66 -4.45 28.22
C ALA A 68 -14.62 -5.70 27.35
N GLY A 69 -14.93 -5.58 26.06
CA GLY A 69 -14.76 -6.71 25.16
C GLY A 69 -13.32 -7.23 25.26
N VAL A 70 -13.13 -8.55 25.16
CA VAL A 70 -11.83 -9.24 25.33
C VAL A 70 -10.67 -8.52 24.61
N GLY A 71 -10.92 -7.95 23.43
CA GLY A 71 -9.92 -7.18 22.68
C GLY A 71 -9.45 -5.89 23.37
N ALA A 72 -10.33 -5.19 24.09
CA ALA A 72 -9.97 -4.00 24.86
C ALA A 72 -9.16 -4.35 26.12
N GLU A 73 -9.43 -5.50 26.72
CA GLU A 73 -8.65 -6.02 27.86
C GLU A 73 -7.25 -6.43 27.43
N LEU A 74 -7.12 -7.20 26.35
CA LEU A 74 -5.83 -7.56 25.77
C LEU A 74 -5.02 -6.31 25.39
N ALA A 75 -5.66 -5.29 24.80
CA ALA A 75 -5.01 -4.02 24.50
C ALA A 75 -4.61 -3.22 25.75
N GLY A 76 -5.31 -3.40 26.87
CA GLY A 76 -4.95 -2.85 28.18
C GLY A 76 -3.70 -3.54 28.74
N ILE A 77 -3.72 -4.87 28.81
CA ILE A 77 -2.61 -5.71 29.26
C ILE A 77 -1.35 -5.41 28.44
N GLU A 78 -1.46 -5.31 27.11
CA GLU A 78 -0.34 -4.93 26.26
C GLU A 78 0.22 -3.53 26.58
N ARG A 79 -0.65 -2.56 26.86
CA ARG A 79 -0.23 -1.19 27.21
C ARG A 79 0.52 -1.18 28.53
N GLU A 80 0.01 -1.88 29.54
CA GLU A 80 0.67 -2.01 30.85
C GLU A 80 2.00 -2.75 30.73
N ALA A 81 2.05 -3.86 29.99
CA ALA A 81 3.29 -4.58 29.73
C ALA A 81 4.31 -3.70 29.00
N ARG A 82 3.89 -2.87 28.04
CA ARG A 82 4.78 -1.90 27.38
C ARG A 82 5.25 -0.81 28.34
N ALA A 83 4.41 -0.34 29.26
CA ALA A 83 4.78 0.64 30.26
C ALA A 83 5.83 0.08 31.24
N LYS A 84 5.59 -1.11 31.80
CA LYS A 84 6.54 -1.81 32.68
C LYS A 84 7.89 -2.06 31.98
N ARG A 85 7.88 -2.49 30.72
CA ARG A 85 9.13 -2.65 29.95
C ARG A 85 9.89 -1.32 29.81
N ARG A 86 9.20 -0.20 29.61
CA ARG A 86 9.85 1.13 29.51
C ARG A 86 10.42 1.59 30.84
N GLU A 87 9.75 1.28 31.94
CA GLU A 87 10.20 1.56 33.30
C GLU A 87 11.48 0.78 33.60
N VAL A 88 11.48 -0.55 33.40
CA VAL A 88 12.68 -1.40 33.57
C VAL A 88 13.84 -0.92 32.70
N LEU A 89 13.59 -0.54 31.44
CA LEU A 89 14.63 0.01 30.57
C LEU A 89 15.17 1.35 31.08
N ARG A 90 14.30 2.21 31.64
CA ARG A 90 14.71 3.50 32.22
C ARG A 90 15.57 3.28 33.46
N ASP A 91 15.19 2.36 34.33
CA ASP A 91 15.93 2.02 35.56
C ASP A 91 17.28 1.39 35.24
N ALA A 92 17.38 0.64 34.14
CA ALA A 92 18.64 0.13 33.60
C ALA A 92 19.49 1.21 32.88
N GLY A 93 19.08 2.48 32.91
CA GLY A 93 19.80 3.59 32.26
C GLY A 93 19.71 3.59 30.73
N VAL A 94 18.81 2.80 30.13
CA VAL A 94 18.66 2.72 28.67
C VAL A 94 17.82 3.90 28.17
N VAL A 95 18.48 4.91 27.60
CA VAL A 95 17.80 6.02 26.94
C VAL A 95 17.28 5.56 25.58
N THR A 96 15.94 5.49 25.44
CA THR A 96 15.32 5.19 24.15
C THR A 96 15.27 6.43 23.27
N VAL A 97 16.15 6.50 22.27
CA VAL A 97 16.10 7.52 21.23
C VAL A 97 14.98 7.17 20.24
N TYR A 98 14.22 8.17 19.82
CA TYR A 98 13.18 8.04 18.80
C TYR A 98 13.50 8.97 17.63
N LEU A 99 13.11 8.53 16.44
CA LEU A 99 13.19 9.34 15.25
C LEU A 99 12.27 10.57 15.37
N ASN A 100 12.81 11.74 15.07
CA ASN A 100 12.01 12.96 14.97
C ASN A 100 11.22 12.98 13.64
N ALA A 101 10.21 13.85 13.55
CA ALA A 101 9.36 13.97 12.37
C ALA A 101 10.13 14.39 11.09
N MET A 102 11.06 15.33 11.21
CA MET A 102 11.94 15.80 10.11
C MET A 102 12.86 14.69 9.58
N GLN A 103 13.46 13.89 10.46
CA GLN A 103 14.31 12.76 10.06
C GLN A 103 13.52 11.72 9.27
N ILE A 104 12.30 11.41 9.72
CA ILE A 104 11.42 10.47 9.00
C ILE A 104 11.00 11.05 7.66
N LEU A 105 10.59 12.32 7.62
CA LEU A 105 10.23 12.96 6.37
C LEU A 105 11.40 12.98 5.38
N ALA A 106 12.60 13.30 5.84
CA ALA A 106 13.80 13.31 5.01
C ALA A 106 14.13 11.91 4.47
N VAL A 107 14.05 10.87 5.30
CA VAL A 107 14.29 9.49 4.86
C VAL A 107 13.24 9.04 3.84
N LEU A 108 11.95 9.25 4.10
CA LEU A 108 10.90 8.85 3.17
C LEU A 108 10.97 9.65 1.86
N THR A 109 11.28 10.95 1.93
CA THR A 109 11.53 11.78 0.74
C THR A 109 12.70 11.24 -0.07
N GLY A 110 13.83 10.92 0.58
CA GLY A 110 14.99 10.33 -0.07
C GLY A 110 14.66 9.00 -0.73
N ALA A 111 13.97 8.10 -0.03
CA ALA A 111 13.51 6.84 -0.59
C ALA A 111 12.60 7.04 -1.81
N VAL A 112 11.63 7.95 -1.74
CA VAL A 112 10.74 8.27 -2.86
C VAL A 112 11.49 8.90 -4.05
N ASN A 113 12.49 9.74 -3.81
CA ASN A 113 13.29 10.33 -4.88
C ASN A 113 14.18 9.30 -5.59
N ASP A 114 14.72 8.34 -4.82
CA ASP A 114 15.63 7.33 -5.35
C ASP A 114 14.90 6.12 -5.94
N CYS A 115 13.64 5.86 -5.55
CA CYS A 115 12.94 4.63 -5.91
C CYS A 115 12.72 4.44 -7.42
N MET A 116 12.50 5.53 -8.16
CA MET A 116 12.30 5.50 -9.60
C MET A 116 13.61 5.63 -10.39
N GLN A 117 14.71 5.98 -9.73
CA GLN A 117 16.03 6.02 -10.35
C GLN A 117 16.61 4.60 -10.42
N ASP A 118 17.49 4.34 -11.40
CA ASP A 118 18.24 3.08 -11.48
C ASP A 118 19.57 3.13 -10.69
N LYS A 119 19.78 4.22 -9.94
CA LYS A 119 20.92 4.37 -9.03
C LYS A 119 20.66 3.60 -7.73
N GLY A 120 21.74 3.27 -7.02
CA GLY A 120 21.73 2.40 -5.85
C GLY A 120 20.63 2.78 -4.85
N ARG A 121 19.94 1.76 -4.31
CA ARG A 121 18.81 1.93 -3.39
C ARG A 121 19.32 2.00 -1.95
N PRO A 122 19.47 3.20 -1.37
CA PRO A 122 19.98 3.31 -0.02
C PRO A 122 19.01 2.68 0.97
N ARG A 123 19.54 1.96 1.97
CA ARG A 123 18.71 1.44 3.05
C ARG A 123 18.22 2.61 3.90
N ALA A 124 17.14 2.39 4.66
CA ALA A 124 16.67 3.37 5.67
C ALA A 124 17.81 3.83 6.59
N ALA A 125 18.72 2.92 6.93
CA ALA A 125 19.92 3.22 7.71
C ALA A 125 20.86 4.22 7.02
N ASP A 126 21.10 4.03 5.72
CA ASP A 126 22.00 4.88 4.94
C ASP A 126 21.39 6.28 4.76
N LEU A 127 20.07 6.35 4.53
CA LEU A 127 19.30 7.59 4.47
C LEU A 127 19.34 8.36 5.81
N LEU A 128 19.27 7.65 6.94
CA LEU A 128 19.42 8.27 8.26
C LEU A 128 20.83 8.82 8.50
N ARG A 129 21.88 8.12 8.03
CA ARG A 129 23.25 8.67 8.09
C ARG A 129 23.36 9.94 7.26
N GLY A 130 22.73 10.00 6.09
CA GLY A 130 22.64 11.22 5.27
C GLY A 130 21.94 12.39 5.98
N CYS A 131 21.05 12.10 6.94
CA CYS A 131 20.38 13.10 7.78
C CYS A 131 21.20 13.51 9.02
N GLY A 132 22.47 13.09 9.12
CA GLY A 132 23.35 13.41 10.25
C GLY A 132 23.14 12.54 11.50
N VAL A 133 22.43 11.42 11.39
CA VAL A 133 22.27 10.48 12.52
C VAL A 133 23.55 9.66 12.70
N PRO A 134 24.13 9.60 13.92
CA PRO A 134 25.33 8.82 14.20
C PRO A 134 25.16 7.34 13.88
N ALA A 135 26.18 6.71 13.28
CA ALA A 135 26.11 5.31 12.86
C ALA A 135 25.76 4.33 14.00
N SER A 136 26.13 4.65 15.24
CA SER A 136 25.81 3.90 16.46
C SER A 136 24.32 3.87 16.80
N GLU A 137 23.54 4.86 16.35
CA GLU A 137 22.11 5.00 16.61
C GLU A 137 21.25 4.54 15.42
N VAL A 138 21.79 4.64 14.21
CA VAL A 138 21.07 4.37 12.96
C VAL A 138 20.41 2.98 12.92
N SER A 139 21.14 1.93 13.29
CA SER A 139 20.62 0.55 13.23
C SER A 139 19.43 0.34 14.19
N LYS A 140 19.46 0.99 15.35
CA LYS A 140 18.42 0.96 16.38
C LYS A 140 17.18 1.75 15.95
N LEU A 141 17.38 2.86 15.25
CA LEU A 141 16.31 3.77 14.84
C LEU A 141 15.59 3.30 13.57
N ALA A 142 16.32 2.73 12.60
CA ALA A 142 15.73 2.25 11.35
C ALA A 142 14.72 1.10 11.54
N SER A 143 14.91 0.29 12.58
CA SER A 143 14.09 -0.90 12.85
C SER A 143 12.83 -0.61 13.68
N LYS A 144 12.63 0.62 14.17
CA LYS A 144 11.51 0.99 15.06
C LYS A 144 10.36 1.65 14.29
N GLY A 145 9.12 1.29 14.62
CA GLY A 145 7.93 1.98 14.15
C GLY A 145 7.78 3.35 14.81
N SER A 146 7.37 4.36 14.04
CA SER A 146 7.16 5.72 14.55
C SER A 146 5.80 6.27 14.13
N LYS A 147 5.14 6.97 15.07
CA LYS A 147 3.88 7.67 14.81
C LYS A 147 3.99 8.73 13.70
N HIS A 148 5.21 9.22 13.43
CA HIS A 148 5.45 10.25 12.43
C HIS A 148 5.52 9.70 10.99
N ILE A 149 5.63 8.39 10.81
CA ILE A 149 5.66 7.77 9.47
C ILE A 149 4.35 8.06 8.72
N LYS A 150 3.21 7.94 9.42
CA LYS A 150 1.91 8.26 8.84
C LYS A 150 1.82 9.71 8.36
N ALA A 151 2.24 10.65 9.19
CA ALA A 151 2.20 12.07 8.85
C ALA A 151 3.11 12.40 7.65
N ALA A 152 4.33 11.85 7.65
CA ALA A 152 5.28 12.04 6.56
C ALA A 152 4.79 11.41 5.24
N TRP A 153 4.22 10.20 5.29
CA TRP A 153 3.65 9.56 4.10
C TRP A 153 2.47 10.35 3.53
N VAL A 154 1.59 10.88 4.38
CA VAL A 154 0.49 11.76 3.95
C VAL A 154 1.03 13.03 3.30
N ALA A 155 2.06 13.65 3.87
CA ALA A 155 2.71 14.82 3.27
C ALA A 155 3.31 14.50 1.88
N LEU A 156 3.85 13.29 1.72
CA LEU A 156 4.42 12.81 0.45
C LEU A 156 3.38 12.31 -0.56
N SER A 157 2.09 12.26 -0.20
CA SER A 157 1.03 11.80 -1.10
C SER A 157 0.96 12.58 -2.42
N GLN A 158 1.38 13.84 -2.40
CA GLN A 158 1.39 14.72 -3.58
C GLN A 158 2.70 14.66 -4.38
N HIS A 159 3.71 13.91 -3.92
CA HIS A 159 4.99 13.77 -4.60
C HIS A 159 4.82 13.11 -5.97
N ALA A 160 5.58 13.55 -6.98
CA ALA A 160 5.43 13.10 -8.37
C ALA A 160 5.48 11.56 -8.50
N HIS A 161 6.52 10.93 -7.95
CA HIS A 161 6.65 9.45 -7.97
C HIS A 161 5.56 8.73 -7.18
N VAL A 162 5.06 9.31 -6.09
CA VAL A 162 3.97 8.70 -5.30
C VAL A 162 2.64 8.78 -6.07
N LYS A 163 2.41 9.85 -6.83
CA LYS A 163 1.28 9.96 -7.76
C LYS A 163 1.38 8.95 -8.89
N GLU A 164 2.56 8.82 -9.49
CA GLU A 164 2.85 7.87 -10.57
C GLU A 164 2.58 6.42 -10.14
N MET A 165 3.01 6.03 -8.94
CA MET A 165 2.67 4.73 -8.34
C MET A 165 1.15 4.51 -8.18
N GLY A 166 0.41 5.58 -7.91
CA GLY A 166 -1.05 5.56 -7.83
C GLY A 166 -1.74 5.40 -9.19
N MET A 167 -1.19 5.99 -10.25
CA MET A 167 -1.78 5.92 -11.60
C MET A 167 -1.76 4.51 -12.21
N HIS A 168 -0.79 3.69 -11.83
CA HIS A 168 -0.64 2.33 -12.36
C HIS A 168 -1.42 1.25 -11.58
N ASP A 169 -2.30 1.64 -10.65
CA ASP A 169 -3.10 0.76 -9.77
C ASP A 169 -2.25 -0.22 -8.92
N VAL A 170 -0.97 0.12 -8.73
CA VAL A 170 -0.03 -0.66 -7.92
C VAL A 170 -0.18 -0.34 -6.43
N ARG A 171 -0.59 0.90 -6.13
CA ARG A 171 -0.80 1.39 -4.77
C ARG A 171 -2.23 1.11 -4.32
N ASN A 172 -2.37 0.42 -3.19
CA ASN A 172 -3.66 0.16 -2.56
C ASN A 172 -3.65 0.50 -1.07
N GLY A 173 -4.84 0.57 -0.46
CA GLY A 173 -5.00 0.92 0.96
C GLY A 173 -4.35 -0.07 1.93
N ARG A 174 -4.00 -1.29 1.51
CA ARG A 174 -3.25 -2.26 2.32
C ARG A 174 -1.76 -1.90 2.35
N ARG A 175 -1.16 -1.55 1.20
CA ARG A 175 0.24 -1.11 1.12
C ARG A 175 0.46 0.22 1.81
N ASP A 176 -0.46 1.16 1.64
CA ASP A 176 -0.42 2.43 2.40
C ASP A 176 -0.41 2.17 3.91
N ARG A 177 -1.22 1.22 4.39
CA ARG A 177 -1.20 0.80 5.80
C ARG A 177 0.09 0.10 6.21
N SER A 178 0.69 -0.71 5.33
CA SER A 178 1.99 -1.37 5.58
C SER A 178 3.09 -0.33 5.80
N ILE A 179 3.16 0.67 4.91
CA ILE A 179 4.11 1.79 5.01
C ILE A 179 3.86 2.60 6.28
N GLN A 180 2.61 2.99 6.55
CA GLN A 180 2.27 3.89 7.67
C GLN A 180 2.49 3.25 9.06
N ASN A 181 2.26 1.95 9.19
CA ASN A 181 2.30 1.24 10.48
C ASN A 181 3.56 0.41 10.69
N GLY A 182 4.42 0.27 9.68
CA GLY A 182 5.66 -0.49 9.74
C GLY A 182 6.80 0.21 10.48
N SER A 183 7.94 -0.48 10.55
CA SER A 183 9.22 0.15 10.89
C SER A 183 9.67 1.08 9.76
N LEU A 184 10.59 2.01 10.05
CA LEU A 184 11.15 2.87 8.99
C LEU A 184 11.83 2.04 7.88
N ALA A 185 12.53 0.96 8.22
CA ALA A 185 13.11 0.03 7.26
C ALA A 185 12.07 -0.63 6.36
N ASN A 186 10.95 -1.09 6.94
CA ASN A 186 9.85 -1.68 6.17
C ASN A 186 9.18 -0.63 5.27
N ALA A 187 8.98 0.59 5.77
CA ALA A 187 8.41 1.67 4.97
C ALA A 187 9.27 1.97 3.73
N VAL A 188 10.59 2.05 3.88
CA VAL A 188 11.52 2.25 2.76
C VAL A 188 11.50 1.06 1.79
N ALA A 189 11.50 -0.17 2.30
CA ALA A 189 11.45 -1.37 1.45
C ALA A 189 10.15 -1.45 0.62
N GLU A 190 9.01 -1.14 1.23
CA GLU A 190 7.70 -1.11 0.57
C GLU A 190 7.62 -0.02 -0.51
N ILE A 191 8.24 1.15 -0.27
CA ILE A 191 8.36 2.20 -1.30
C ILE A 191 9.14 1.69 -2.52
N TYR A 192 10.25 0.97 -2.30
CA TYR A 192 11.01 0.39 -3.41
C TYR A 192 10.25 -0.72 -4.13
N GLU A 193 9.54 -1.58 -3.42
CA GLU A 193 8.74 -2.64 -4.05
C GLU A 193 7.57 -2.06 -4.85
N LEU A 194 6.93 -0.99 -4.35
CA LEU A 194 5.93 -0.25 -5.11
C LEU A 194 6.53 0.32 -6.40
N ALA A 195 7.71 0.95 -6.30
CA ALA A 195 8.40 1.50 -7.45
C ALA A 195 8.74 0.42 -8.50
N ASP A 196 9.22 -0.75 -8.07
CA ASP A 196 9.52 -1.88 -8.96
C ASP A 196 8.30 -2.33 -9.74
N ARG A 197 7.19 -2.55 -9.03
CA ARG A 197 5.93 -2.92 -9.66
C ARG A 197 5.42 -1.85 -10.61
N THR A 198 5.61 -0.57 -10.29
CA THR A 198 5.29 0.55 -11.19
C THR A 198 6.16 0.52 -12.44
N LYS A 199 7.49 0.35 -12.31
CA LYS A 199 8.40 0.20 -13.46
C LYS A 199 8.04 -1.00 -14.32
N ASP A 200 7.68 -2.13 -13.73
CA ASP A 200 7.26 -3.32 -14.47
C ASP A 200 5.93 -3.10 -15.19
N ARG A 201 4.97 -2.43 -14.55
CA ARG A 201 3.70 -2.06 -15.21
C ARG A 201 3.92 -1.13 -16.40
N GLN A 202 4.86 -0.18 -16.28
CA GLN A 202 5.25 0.68 -17.39
C GLN A 202 5.93 -0.09 -18.53
N ARG A 203 6.78 -1.07 -18.21
CA ARG A 203 7.40 -1.94 -19.22
C ARG A 203 6.35 -2.76 -19.96
N ILE A 204 5.42 -3.38 -19.25
CA ILE A 204 4.32 -4.16 -19.83
C ILE A 204 3.48 -3.27 -20.75
N SER A 205 3.07 -2.09 -20.31
CA SER A 205 2.28 -1.16 -21.14
C SER A 205 3.00 -0.75 -22.43
N LYS A 206 4.32 -0.53 -22.38
CA LYS A 206 5.14 -0.25 -23.58
C LYS A 206 5.22 -1.46 -24.52
N LEU A 207 5.28 -2.67 -23.99
CA LEU A 207 5.29 -3.89 -24.80
C LEU A 207 3.93 -4.12 -25.48
N GLU A 208 2.83 -3.99 -24.73
CA GLU A 208 1.46 -4.08 -25.26
C GLU A 208 1.22 -3.07 -26.39
N GLN A 209 1.75 -1.85 -26.28
CA GLN A 209 1.67 -0.86 -27.35
C GLN A 209 2.47 -1.27 -28.59
N ARG A 210 3.71 -1.76 -28.41
CA ARG A 210 4.54 -2.24 -29.52
C ARG A 210 3.94 -3.44 -30.22
N ASP A 211 3.28 -4.34 -29.49
CA ASP A 211 2.64 -5.52 -30.07
C ASP A 211 1.39 -5.12 -30.86
N LYS A 212 0.59 -4.16 -30.40
CA LYS A 212 -0.50 -3.57 -31.20
C LYS A 212 0.00 -2.94 -32.50
N GLU A 213 1.10 -2.18 -32.44
CA GLU A 213 1.70 -1.59 -33.65
C GLU A 213 2.21 -2.67 -34.62
N ARG A 214 2.75 -3.78 -34.10
CA ARG A 214 3.17 -4.93 -34.92
C ARG A 214 2.00 -5.66 -35.55
N GLU A 215 0.94 -5.92 -34.79
CA GLU A 215 -0.29 -6.52 -35.30
C GLU A 215 -0.90 -5.69 -36.43
N GLN A 216 -0.94 -4.36 -36.27
CA GLN A 216 -1.39 -3.46 -37.34
C GLN A 216 -0.53 -3.57 -38.60
N ARG A 217 0.81 -3.57 -38.44
CA ARG A 217 1.73 -3.75 -39.58
C ARG A 217 1.58 -5.12 -40.23
N MET A 218 1.38 -6.19 -39.45
CA MET A 218 1.13 -7.53 -39.99
C MET A 218 -0.18 -7.57 -40.77
N ALA A 219 -1.26 -6.99 -40.23
CA ALA A 219 -2.54 -6.91 -40.93
C ALA A 219 -2.44 -6.12 -42.25
N GLU A 220 -1.70 -5.00 -42.27
CA GLU A 220 -1.43 -4.24 -43.50
C GLU A 220 -0.63 -5.05 -44.52
N LEU A 221 0.38 -5.80 -44.07
CA LEU A 221 1.18 -6.66 -44.95
C LEU A 221 0.36 -7.84 -45.49
N GLU A 222 -0.44 -8.49 -44.64
CA GLU A 222 -1.37 -9.56 -45.05
C GLU A 222 -2.39 -9.05 -46.06
N GLN A 223 -2.95 -7.86 -45.89
CA GLN A 223 -3.83 -7.24 -46.88
C GLN A 223 -3.12 -6.98 -48.21
N ARG A 224 -1.86 -6.52 -48.18
CA ARG A 224 -1.06 -6.34 -49.41
C ARG A 224 -0.76 -7.66 -50.09
N VAL A 225 -0.38 -8.69 -49.33
CA VAL A 225 -0.12 -10.04 -49.87
C VAL A 225 -1.40 -10.62 -50.46
N ALA A 226 -2.54 -10.54 -49.76
CA ALA A 226 -3.82 -10.99 -50.28
C ALA A 226 -4.22 -10.26 -51.58
N ALA A 227 -3.98 -8.95 -51.66
CA ALA A 227 -4.23 -8.17 -52.89
C ALA A 227 -3.32 -8.61 -54.06
N LEU A 228 -2.06 -8.96 -53.78
CA LEU A 228 -1.12 -9.47 -54.78
C LEU A 228 -1.45 -10.90 -55.22
N GLU A 229 -1.79 -11.79 -54.27
CA GLU A 229 -2.17 -13.17 -54.55
C GLU A 229 -3.44 -13.25 -55.41
N VAL A 230 -4.46 -12.40 -55.17
CA VAL A 230 -5.63 -12.30 -56.05
C VAL A 230 -5.26 -11.81 -57.46
N GLY A 231 -4.23 -10.97 -57.58
CA GLY A 231 -3.73 -10.45 -58.86
C GLY A 231 -2.92 -11.45 -59.69
N ASP A 232 -2.19 -12.37 -59.06
CA ASP A 232 -1.28 -13.31 -59.72
C ASP A 232 -1.73 -14.78 -59.72
N ASN A 233 -2.74 -15.17 -58.94
CA ASN A 233 -3.22 -16.55 -58.90
C ASN A 233 -3.74 -17.04 -60.28
N TRP A 234 -4.28 -16.15 -61.11
CA TRP A 234 -4.74 -16.54 -62.46
C TRP A 234 -3.60 -16.96 -63.39
N LYS A 235 -2.39 -16.44 -63.19
CA LYS A 235 -1.19 -16.79 -63.98
C LYS A 235 -0.72 -18.19 -63.64
N ALA A 236 -0.60 -18.50 -62.35
CA ALA A 236 -0.24 -19.83 -61.87
C ALA A 236 -1.27 -20.90 -62.26
N ILE A 237 -2.57 -20.58 -62.18
CA ILE A 237 -3.65 -21.47 -62.66
C ILE A 237 -3.54 -21.68 -64.17
N ALA A 238 -3.24 -20.63 -64.93
CA ALA A 238 -3.06 -20.72 -66.39
C ALA A 238 -1.86 -21.59 -66.78
N GLU A 239 -0.74 -21.48 -66.09
CA GLU A 239 0.46 -22.31 -66.33
C GLU A 239 0.21 -23.78 -66.01
N ARG A 240 -0.42 -24.09 -64.87
CA ARG A 240 -0.77 -25.47 -64.50
C ARG A 240 -1.73 -26.10 -65.51
N MET A 241 -2.82 -25.42 -65.84
CA MET A 241 -3.79 -25.91 -66.83
C MET A 241 -3.14 -26.07 -68.22
N ARG A 242 -2.16 -25.21 -68.55
CA ARG A 242 -1.42 -25.35 -69.80
C ARG A 242 -0.50 -26.56 -69.82
N ALA A 243 0.18 -26.86 -68.70
CA ALA A 243 0.98 -28.07 -68.53
C ALA A 243 0.14 -29.35 -68.60
N GLU A 244 -1.12 -29.29 -68.14
CA GLU A 244 -2.12 -30.37 -68.25
C GLU A 244 -2.73 -30.48 -69.66
N GLY A 245 -2.35 -29.62 -70.60
CA GLY A 245 -2.79 -29.67 -72.00
C GLY A 245 -4.08 -28.91 -72.32
N ALA A 246 -4.65 -28.15 -71.39
CA ALA A 246 -5.86 -27.38 -71.63
C ALA A 246 -5.66 -26.32 -72.74
N SER A 247 -6.72 -26.07 -73.52
CA SER A 247 -6.71 -25.04 -74.55
C SER A 247 -6.79 -23.64 -73.95
N PHE A 248 -6.21 -22.64 -74.60
CA PHE A 248 -6.23 -21.24 -74.12
C PHE A 248 -7.65 -20.69 -73.89
N GLY A 249 -8.65 -21.20 -74.63
CA GLY A 249 -10.05 -20.83 -74.41
C GLY A 249 -10.62 -21.38 -73.10
N GLN A 250 -10.32 -22.63 -72.76
CA GLN A 250 -10.73 -23.24 -71.49
C GLN A 250 -10.06 -22.57 -70.30
N ILE A 251 -8.78 -22.24 -70.43
CA ILE A 251 -8.03 -21.51 -69.41
C ILE A 251 -8.63 -20.11 -69.19
N ALA A 252 -8.91 -19.37 -70.27
CA ALA A 252 -9.52 -18.05 -70.21
C ALA A 252 -10.88 -18.04 -69.49
N ILE A 253 -11.72 -19.05 -69.75
CA ILE A 253 -13.01 -19.23 -69.06
C ILE A 253 -12.79 -19.54 -67.57
N ALA A 254 -11.87 -20.45 -67.26
CA ALA A 254 -11.58 -20.87 -65.88
C ALA A 254 -11.00 -19.75 -65.00
N VAL A 255 -10.17 -18.88 -65.58
CA VAL A 255 -9.51 -17.78 -64.86
C VAL A 255 -10.19 -16.41 -65.01
N GLY A 256 -11.27 -16.33 -65.80
CA GLY A 256 -12.02 -15.09 -66.01
C GLY A 256 -11.25 -13.97 -66.70
N LYS A 257 -10.25 -14.30 -67.53
CA LYS A 257 -9.44 -13.34 -68.31
C LYS A 257 -9.66 -13.51 -69.81
N SER A 258 -9.34 -12.47 -70.58
CA SER A 258 -9.45 -12.55 -72.04
C SER A 258 -8.45 -13.57 -72.62
N LYS A 259 -8.85 -14.25 -73.71
CA LYS A 259 -8.00 -15.25 -74.37
C LYS A 259 -6.65 -14.69 -74.82
N SER A 260 -6.60 -13.44 -75.28
CA SER A 260 -5.34 -12.79 -75.69
C SER A 260 -4.40 -12.56 -74.50
N THR A 261 -4.94 -12.16 -73.34
CA THR A 261 -4.17 -11.99 -72.09
C THR A 261 -3.52 -13.30 -71.64
N VAL A 262 -4.26 -14.41 -71.67
CA VAL A 262 -3.74 -15.75 -71.33
C VAL A 262 -2.68 -16.21 -72.33
N VAL A 263 -2.91 -16.04 -73.63
CA VAL A 263 -1.94 -16.43 -74.68
C VAL A 263 -0.64 -15.66 -74.55
N SER A 264 -0.69 -14.34 -74.32
CA SER A 264 0.50 -13.52 -74.15
C SER A 264 1.34 -13.97 -72.96
N HIS A 265 0.69 -14.34 -71.86
CA HIS A 265 1.37 -14.76 -70.64
C HIS A 265 1.98 -16.17 -70.78
N CYS A 266 1.20 -17.18 -71.18
CA CYS A 266 1.71 -18.55 -71.33
C CYS A 266 2.77 -18.71 -72.44
N LYS A 267 2.81 -17.80 -73.43
CA LYS A 267 3.90 -17.77 -74.42
C LYS A 267 5.17 -17.12 -73.87
N ALA A 268 5.02 -16.11 -73.02
CA ALA A 268 6.15 -15.44 -72.38
C ALA A 268 6.82 -16.31 -71.29
N SER A 269 6.09 -17.21 -70.64
CA SER A 269 6.65 -18.16 -69.66
C SER A 269 7.16 -19.47 -70.25
N ALA A 270 6.88 -19.75 -71.53
CA ALA A 270 7.40 -20.92 -72.26
C ALA A 270 8.69 -20.61 -73.05
N ALA A 271 9.17 -19.36 -73.00
CA ALA A 271 10.45 -18.90 -73.57
C ALA A 271 11.50 -18.82 -72.46
#